data_AF-R5IV96-F1
#
_entry.id   AF-R5IV96-F1
#
_cell.length_a   1.000
_cell.length_b   1.000
_cell.length_c   1.000
_cell.angle_alpha   90.00
_cell.angle_beta   90.00
_cell.angle_gamma   90.00
#
_symmetry.space_group_name_H-M   'P 1'
#
loop_
_entity.id
_entity.type
_entity.pdbx_description
1 polymer ?
#
loop_
_entity_poly.entity_id
_entity_poly.type
_entity_poly.pdbx_seq_one_letter_code
_entity_poly.pdbx_strand_id
1 'polypeptide(L)'
;MREYLGDYIKGIDDKIKEKNVAEKDIENHLIKIEFFQHERLIHLLVTLAYGIFLFLSVIIFTQIWIFVIVIYIALIFLLFYVRHYFFLENNVQYLYKQYDQMQNIIQGNTK
;
A
#
# COMPACT_ATOMS: atom_id res chain seq x y z
N MET A 1 0.55 6.44 -10.78
CA MET A 1 -0.08 6.17 -9.46
C MET A 1 0.56 6.98 -8.33
N ARG A 2 1.89 6.98 -8.16
CA ARG A 2 2.59 7.84 -7.17
C ARG A 2 2.25 9.33 -7.30
N GLU A 3 2.21 9.85 -8.52
CA GLU A 3 1.94 11.26 -8.79
C GLU A 3 0.50 11.65 -8.44
N TYR A 4 -0.48 10.86 -8.89
CA TYR A 4 -1.90 10.99 -8.51
C TYR A 4 -2.13 10.91 -7.00
N LEU A 5 -1.38 10.04 -6.31
CA LEU A 5 -1.42 9.94 -4.85
C LEU A 5 -0.90 11.21 -4.18
N GLY A 6 0.25 11.70 -4.67
CA GLY A 6 0.91 12.90 -4.15
C GLY A 6 0.05 14.15 -4.33
N ASP A 7 -0.60 14.31 -5.48
CA ASP A 7 -1.48 15.45 -5.74
C ASP A 7 -2.75 15.39 -4.89
N TYR A 8 -3.33 14.20 -4.72
CA TYR A 8 -4.46 14.01 -3.80
C TYR A 8 -4.08 14.29 -2.35
N ILE A 9 -2.92 13.79 -1.89
CA ILE A 9 -2.38 14.04 -0.56
C ILE A 9 -2.16 15.54 -0.34
N LYS A 10 -1.54 16.24 -1.28
CA LYS A 10 -1.33 17.70 -1.17
C LYS A 10 -2.66 18.45 -1.10
N GLY A 11 -3.63 18.08 -1.93
CA GLY A 11 -4.95 18.71 -1.90
C GLY A 11 -5.69 18.54 -0.58
N ILE A 12 -5.53 17.38 0.09
CA ILE A 12 -6.08 17.16 1.43
C ILE A 12 -5.27 17.92 2.48
N ASP A 13 -3.94 17.93 2.40
CA ASP A 13 -3.07 18.66 3.34
C ASP A 13 -3.35 20.18 3.31
N ASP A 14 -3.61 20.74 2.13
CA ASP A 14 -3.99 22.15 1.97
C ASP A 14 -5.37 22.44 2.56
N LYS A 15 -6.36 21.56 2.35
CA LYS A 15 -7.69 21.66 3.01
C LYS A 15 -7.60 21.56 4.53
N ILE A 16 -6.74 20.70 5.06
CA ILE A 16 -6.47 20.56 6.50
C ILE A 16 -5.87 21.87 7.04
N LYS A 17 -4.91 22.49 6.34
CA LYS A 17 -4.30 23.78 6.74
C LYS A 17 -5.32 24.92 6.76
N GLU A 18 -6.19 24.99 5.76
CA GLU A 18 -7.26 25.99 5.68
C GLU A 18 -8.41 25.72 6.66
N LYS A 19 -8.40 24.59 7.39
CA LYS A 19 -9.50 24.09 8.23
C LYS A 19 -10.84 24.01 7.51
N ASN A 20 -10.83 23.89 6.20
CA ASN A 20 -12.03 23.81 5.36
C ASN A 20 -12.27 22.35 4.96
N VAL A 21 -12.59 21.54 5.96
CA VAL A 21 -12.83 20.09 5.79
C VAL A 21 -14.32 19.83 5.95
N ALA A 22 -14.96 19.31 4.90
CA ALA A 22 -16.34 18.86 4.94
C ALA A 22 -16.43 17.36 5.27
N GLU A 23 -17.55 16.91 5.84
CA GLU A 23 -17.80 15.47 6.09
C GLU A 23 -17.68 14.63 4.82
N LYS A 24 -18.15 15.16 3.68
CA LYS A 24 -18.04 14.49 2.37
C LYS A 24 -16.59 14.27 1.93
N ASP A 25 -15.66 15.14 2.33
CA ASP A 25 -14.24 14.95 2.03
C ASP A 25 -13.64 13.81 2.84
N ILE A 26 -14.12 13.61 4.08
CA ILE A 26 -13.72 12.50 4.94
C ILE A 26 -14.21 11.15 4.37
N GLU A 27 -15.48 11.08 3.95
CA GLU A 27 -16.03 9.86 3.33
C GLU A 27 -15.24 9.48 2.07
N ASN A 28 -14.97 10.45 1.19
CA ASN A 28 -14.15 10.23 0.01
C ASN A 28 -12.72 9.78 0.35
N HIS A 29 -12.16 10.29 1.44
CA HIS A 29 -10.82 9.91 1.92
C HIS A 29 -10.79 8.47 2.44
N LEU A 30 -11.83 8.04 3.18
CA LEU A 30 -11.98 6.66 3.65
C LEU A 30 -12.09 5.67 2.48
N ILE A 31 -12.91 5.98 1.48
CA ILE A 31 -12.99 5.17 0.25
C ILE A 31 -11.61 5.05 -0.42
N LYS A 32 -10.86 6.15 -0.46
CA LYS A 32 -9.50 6.15 -1.03
C LYS A 32 -8.56 5.26 -0.23
N ILE A 33 -8.59 5.35 1.10
CA ILE A 33 -7.83 4.48 2.00
C ILE A 33 -8.18 3.01 1.75
N GLU A 34 -9.46 2.67 1.62
CA GLU A 34 -9.93 1.30 1.35
C GLU A 34 -9.37 0.75 0.04
N PHE A 35 -9.34 1.55 -1.04
CA PHE A 35 -8.71 1.15 -2.30
C PHE A 35 -7.21 0.83 -2.13
N PHE A 36 -6.46 1.64 -1.39
CA PHE A 36 -5.03 1.36 -1.13
C PHE A 36 -4.82 0.17 -0.22
N GLN A 37 -5.74 -0.08 0.73
CA GLN A 37 -5.72 -1.31 1.52
C GLN A 37 -5.94 -2.54 0.65
N HIS A 38 -6.90 -2.49 -0.29
CA HIS A 38 -7.15 -3.58 -1.22
C HIS A 38 -5.92 -3.89 -2.07
N GLU A 39 -5.24 -2.88 -2.61
CA GLU A 39 -4.02 -3.08 -3.40
C GLU A 39 -2.91 -3.75 -2.56
N ARG A 40 -2.75 -3.33 -1.30
CA ARG A 40 -1.81 -3.95 -0.35
C ARG A 40 -2.13 -5.42 -0.09
N LEU A 41 -3.41 -5.76 0.09
CA LEU A 41 -3.85 -7.15 0.31
C LEU A 41 -3.57 -8.03 -0.91
N ILE A 42 -3.83 -7.53 -2.11
CA ILE A 42 -3.53 -8.24 -3.36
C ILE A 42 -2.01 -8.47 -3.47
N HIS A 43 -1.19 -7.45 -3.20
CA HIS A 43 0.27 -7.63 -3.22
C HIS A 43 0.76 -8.63 -2.18
N LEU A 44 0.19 -8.65 -0.99
CA LEU A 44 0.53 -9.66 0.01
C LEU A 44 0.20 -11.07 -0.50
N LEU A 45 -0.98 -11.25 -1.09
CA LEU A 45 -1.43 -12.53 -1.62
C LEU A 45 -0.55 -13.01 -2.78
N VAL A 46 -0.21 -12.11 -3.71
CA VAL A 46 0.70 -12.42 -4.83
C VAL A 46 2.11 -12.73 -4.31
N THR A 47 2.62 -12.00 -3.32
CA THR A 47 3.93 -12.25 -2.70
C THR A 47 3.97 -13.61 -1.99
N LEU A 48 2.89 -13.95 -1.27
CA LEU A 48 2.75 -15.24 -0.61
C LEU A 48 2.72 -16.39 -1.62
N ALA A 49 1.96 -16.25 -2.70
CA ALA A 49 1.91 -17.22 -3.78
C ALA A 49 3.30 -17.42 -4.43
N TYR A 50 4.03 -16.32 -4.65
CA TYR A 50 5.41 -16.38 -5.15
C TYR A 50 6.37 -17.06 -4.17
N GLY A 51 6.21 -16.81 -2.88
CA GLY A 51 6.98 -17.49 -1.83
C GLY A 51 6.74 -19.01 -1.85
N ILE A 52 5.48 -19.45 -1.94
CA ILE A 52 5.13 -20.87 -2.07
C ILE A 52 5.72 -21.48 -3.35
N PHE A 53 5.62 -20.77 -4.47
CA PHE A 53 6.22 -21.19 -5.74
C PHE A 53 7.74 -21.34 -5.65
N LEU A 54 8.41 -20.43 -4.93
CA LEU A 54 9.84 -20.52 -4.65
C LEU A 54 10.17 -21.76 -3.81
N PHE A 55 9.42 -22.03 -2.75
CA PHE A 55 9.60 -23.25 -1.95
C PHE A 55 9.44 -24.53 -2.79
N LEU A 56 8.41 -24.61 -3.65
CA LEU A 56 8.25 -25.72 -4.59
C LEU A 56 9.46 -25.85 -5.54
N SER A 57 9.92 -24.72 -6.08
CA SER A 57 11.06 -24.69 -7.00
C SER A 57 12.35 -25.20 -6.34
N VAL A 58 12.56 -24.89 -5.06
CA VAL A 58 13.71 -25.40 -4.27
C VAL A 58 13.62 -26.92 -4.08
N ILE A 59 12.43 -27.47 -3.84
CA ILE A 59 12.24 -28.93 -3.72
C ILE A 59 12.57 -29.63 -5.04
N ILE A 60 12.07 -29.10 -6.16
CA ILE A 60 12.28 -29.67 -7.50
C ILE A 60 13.75 -29.54 -7.96
N PHE A 61 14.44 -28.48 -7.54
CA PHE A 61 15.85 -28.27 -7.84
C PHE A 61 16.74 -29.45 -7.42
N THR A 62 16.39 -30.17 -6.35
CA THR A 62 17.13 -31.37 -5.92
C THR A 62 17.18 -32.47 -6.99
N GLN A 63 16.24 -32.47 -7.93
CA GLN A 63 16.18 -33.40 -9.06
C GLN A 63 16.64 -32.77 -10.37
N ILE A 64 16.38 -31.48 -10.58
CA ILE A 64 16.66 -30.78 -11.84
C ILE A 64 17.48 -29.51 -11.57
N TRP A 65 18.78 -29.57 -11.84
CA TRP A 65 19.74 -28.52 -11.49
C TRP A 65 19.51 -27.19 -12.25
N ILE A 66 18.85 -27.23 -13.43
CA ILE A 66 18.53 -26.02 -14.21
C ILE A 66 17.57 -25.06 -13.48
N PHE A 67 16.84 -25.54 -12.47
CA PHE A 67 15.92 -24.72 -11.67
C PHE A 67 16.62 -23.64 -10.84
N VAL A 68 17.94 -23.69 -10.69
CA VAL A 68 18.71 -22.64 -10.00
C VAL A 68 18.48 -21.25 -10.62
N ILE A 69 18.34 -21.17 -11.95
CA ILE A 69 18.08 -19.91 -12.66
C ILE A 69 16.69 -19.38 -12.32
N VAL A 70 15.70 -20.29 -12.28
CA VAL A 70 14.31 -19.96 -11.92
C VAL A 70 14.22 -19.44 -10.49
N ILE A 71 14.91 -20.10 -9.56
CA ILE A 71 14.98 -19.66 -8.15
C ILE A 71 15.61 -18.28 -8.04
N TYR A 72 16.70 -18.02 -8.78
CA TYR A 72 17.39 -16.74 -8.74
C TYR A 72 16.51 -15.59 -9.26
N ILE A 73 15.82 -15.81 -10.38
CA ILE A 73 14.85 -14.84 -10.92
C ILE A 73 13.70 -14.65 -9.92
N ALA A 74 13.16 -15.73 -9.36
CA ALA A 74 12.08 -15.65 -8.39
C ALA A 74 12.46 -14.86 -7.12
N LEU A 75 13.71 -14.99 -6.65
CA LEU A 75 14.23 -14.20 -5.52
C LEU A 75 14.28 -12.71 -5.82
N ILE A 76 14.78 -12.33 -6.99
CA ILE A 76 14.82 -10.92 -7.41
C ILE A 76 13.42 -10.32 -7.45
N PHE A 77 12.47 -11.05 -8.03
CA PHE A 77 11.07 -10.64 -8.06
C PHE A 77 10.50 -10.52 -6.65
N LEU A 78 10.74 -11.51 -5.77
CA LEU A 78 10.28 -11.48 -4.39
C LEU A 78 10.78 -10.22 -3.65
N LEU A 79 12.06 -9.87 -3.78
CA LEU A 79 12.61 -8.66 -3.20
C LEU A 79 11.92 -7.39 -3.73
N PHE A 80 11.66 -7.34 -5.04
CA PHE A 80 10.94 -6.23 -5.64
C PHE A 80 9.50 -6.10 -5.09
N TYR A 81 8.79 -7.22 -4.96
CA TYR A 81 7.43 -7.28 -4.42
C TYR A 81 7.39 -6.84 -2.94
N VAL A 82 8.30 -7.34 -2.11
CA VAL A 82 8.40 -6.94 -0.69
C VAL A 82 8.68 -5.44 -0.57
N ARG A 83 9.62 -4.91 -1.35
CA ARG A 83 9.92 -3.47 -1.36
C ARG A 83 8.70 -2.65 -1.76
N HIS A 84 7.96 -3.10 -2.76
CA HIS A 84 6.75 -2.42 -3.23
C HIS A 84 5.64 -2.46 -2.17
N TYR A 85 5.50 -3.57 -1.45
CA TYR A 85 4.58 -3.70 -0.32
C TYR A 85 4.85 -2.66 0.77
N PHE A 86 6.11 -2.51 1.21
CA PHE A 86 6.48 -1.49 2.21
C PHE A 86 6.24 -0.06 1.73
N PHE A 87 6.43 0.20 0.43
CA PHE A 87 6.09 1.50 -0.13
C PHE A 87 4.59 1.78 0.01
N LEU A 88 3.72 0.83 -0.33
CA LEU A 88 2.27 1.00 -0.17
C LEU A 88 1.87 1.20 1.30
N GLU A 89 2.42 0.41 2.21
CA GLU A 89 2.15 0.49 3.65
C GLU A 89 2.40 1.90 4.19
N ASN A 90 3.56 2.49 3.89
CA ASN A 90 3.92 3.82 4.37
C ASN A 90 2.94 4.90 3.87
N ASN A 91 2.46 4.77 2.63
CA ASN A 91 1.50 5.73 2.09
C ASN A 91 0.12 5.59 2.76
N VAL A 92 -0.33 4.35 3.00
CA VAL A 92 -1.59 4.09 3.70
C VAL A 92 -1.55 4.63 5.13
N GLN A 93 -0.44 4.43 5.86
CA GLN A 93 -0.23 5.00 7.19
C GLN A 93 -0.29 6.54 7.19
N TYR A 94 0.27 7.15 6.16
CA TYR A 94 0.20 8.61 6.00
C TYR A 94 -1.23 9.10 5.74
N LEU A 95 -2.04 8.37 4.95
CA LEU A 95 -3.45 8.67 4.74
C LEU A 95 -4.25 8.56 6.04
N TYR A 96 -3.99 7.56 6.88
CA TYR A 96 -4.63 7.47 8.21
C TYR A 96 -4.34 8.67 9.10
N LYS A 97 -3.09 9.15 9.10
CA LYS A 97 -2.72 10.34 9.87
C LYS A 97 -3.49 11.59 9.40
N GLN A 98 -3.68 11.74 8.09
CA GLN A 98 -4.49 12.83 7.54
C GLN A 98 -5.96 12.69 7.92
N TYR A 99 -6.51 11.48 7.89
CA TYR A 99 -7.86 11.20 8.35
C TYR A 99 -8.08 11.64 9.81
N ASP A 100 -7.16 11.27 10.71
CA ASP A 100 -7.23 11.68 12.12
C ASP A 100 -7.17 13.20 12.27
N GLN A 101 -6.33 13.89 11.48
CA GLN A 101 -6.26 15.35 11.48
C GLN A 101 -7.57 15.99 11.00
N MET A 102 -8.19 15.46 9.94
CA MET A 102 -9.48 15.91 9.43
C MET A 102 -10.59 15.73 10.47
N GLN A 103 -10.67 14.57 11.12
CA GLN A 103 -11.64 14.28 12.19
C GLN A 103 -11.49 15.25 13.37
N ASN A 104 -10.26 15.51 13.81
CA ASN A 104 -9.99 16.47 14.90
C ASN A 104 -10.45 17.90 14.54
N ILE A 105 -10.31 18.32 13.28
CA ILE A 105 -10.78 19.64 12.82
C ILE A 105 -12.31 19.71 12.87
N ILE A 106 -13.01 18.70 12.36
CA ILE A 106 -14.48 18.70 12.37
C ILE A 106 -15.02 18.69 13.80
N GLN A 107 -14.51 17.81 14.67
CA GLN A 107 -14.93 17.72 16.07
C GLN A 107 -14.57 18.97 16.89
N GLY A 108 -13.44 19.61 16.58
CA GLY A 108 -13.03 20.88 17.18
C GLY A 108 -13.89 22.07 16.74
N ASN A 109 -14.54 21.99 15.57
CA ASN A 109 -15.47 23.00 15.06
C ASN A 109 -16.90 22.86 15.60
N THR A 110 -17.20 21.75 16.29
CA THR A 110 -18.53 21.45 16.86
C THR A 110 -18.66 21.82 18.35
N LYS A 111 -17.62 22.38 18.96
CA LYS A 111 -17.63 22.94 20.32
C LYS A 111 -17.54 24.47 20.26
#